data_AF-A0A820NIR0-F1
#
_entry.id   AF-A0A820NIR0-F1
#
_cell.length_a   1.000
_cell.length_b   1.000
_cell.length_c   1.000
_cell.angle_alpha   90.00
_cell.angle_beta   90.00
_cell.angle_gamma   90.00
#
_symmetry.space_group_name_H-M   'P 1'
#
loop_
_entity.id
_entity.type
_entity.pdbx_description
1 polymer ?
#
loop_
_entity_poly.entity_id
_entity_poly.type
_entity_poly.pdbx_seq_one_letter_code
_entity_poly.pdbx_strand_id
1 'polypeptide(L)' 'MGRAKVSLDKKTEITALLEAGFSQRYVANKLGVSKTCVLHVAKKLKEKLPLSHSPGQGRRKASTATDDRNLLRLC' A
#
# COMPACT_ATOMS: atom_id res chain seq x y z
N MET A 1 -15.52 10.26 1.33
CA MET A 1 -15.51 8.91 1.91
C MET A 1 -14.49 8.05 1.16
N GLY A 2 -13.31 7.82 1.73
CA GLY A 2 -12.26 7.01 1.09
C GLY A 2 -12.49 5.51 1.27
N ARG A 3 -12.05 4.70 0.30
CA ARG A 3 -12.11 3.23 0.41
C ARG A 3 -11.21 2.74 1.56
N ALA A 4 -11.71 1.83 2.39
CA ALA A 4 -10.92 1.19 3.43
C ALA A 4 -9.74 0.41 2.85
N LYS A 5 -8.59 0.47 3.53
CA LYS A 5 -7.38 -0.26 3.14
C LYS A 5 -7.56 -1.75 3.42
N VAL A 6 -7.05 -2.59 2.52
CA VAL A 6 -6.98 -4.04 2.75
C VAL A 6 -5.93 -4.30 3.85
N SER A 7 -6.29 -5.14 4.83
CA SER A 7 -5.42 -5.55 5.93
C SER A 7 -4.19 -6.32 5.42
N LEU A 8 -3.15 -6.40 6.25
CA LEU A 8 -1.95 -7.18 5.91
C LEU A 8 -2.29 -8.66 5.78
N ASP A 9 -3.10 -9.19 6.71
CA ASP A 9 -3.48 -10.62 6.76
C ASP A 9 -4.21 -11.06 5.49
N LYS A 10 -5.12 -10.23 4.98
CA LYS A 10 -5.78 -10.52 3.70
C LYS A 10 -4.80 -10.52 2.52
N LYS A 11 -3.74 -9.71 2.57
CA LYS A 11 -2.73 -9.72 1.51
C LYS A 11 -1.87 -10.98 1.59
N THR A 12 -1.52 -11.46 2.79
CA THR A 12 -0.75 -12.71 2.94
C THR A 12 -1.58 -13.94 2.56
N GLU A 13 -2.89 -13.93 2.81
CA GLU A 13 -3.79 -14.97 2.28
C GLU A 13 -3.82 -14.98 0.73
N ILE A 14 -3.87 -13.79 0.11
CA ILE A 14 -3.78 -13.68 -1.36
C ILE A 14 -2.46 -14.27 -1.86
N THR A 15 -1.33 -13.98 -1.21
CA THR A 15 -0.03 -14.48 -1.66
C THR A 15 0.05 -16.00 -1.57
N ALA A 16 -0.39 -16.58 -0.45
CA ALA A 16 -0.42 -18.03 -0.26
C ALA A 16 -1.25 -18.75 -1.35
N LEU A 17 -2.43 -18.21 -1.69
CA LEU A 17 -3.27 -18.80 -2.74
C LEU A 17 -2.69 -18.64 -4.16
N LEU A 18 -1.97 -17.54 -4.42
CA LEU A 18 -1.29 -17.35 -5.71
C LEU A 18 -0.10 -18.30 -5.85
N GLU A 19 0.67 -18.51 -4.78
CA GLU A 19 1.79 -19.46 -4.76
C GLU A 19 1.31 -20.92 -4.90
N ALA A 20 0.12 -21.24 -4.36
CA ALA A 20 -0.55 -22.52 -4.57
C ALA A 20 -1.08 -22.72 -6.00
N GLY A 21 -0.90 -21.75 -6.91
CA GLY A 21 -1.26 -21.88 -8.32
C GLY A 21 -2.72 -21.57 -8.66
N PHE A 22 -3.50 -21.02 -7.73
CA PHE A 22 -4.89 -20.64 -8.02
C PHE A 22 -4.98 -19.41 -8.93
N SER A 23 -6.01 -19.38 -9.78
CA SER A 23 -6.24 -18.22 -10.66
C SER A 23 -6.63 -16.96 -9.86
N GLN A 24 -6.22 -15.79 -10.35
CA GLN A 24 -6.56 -14.51 -9.71
C GLN A 24 -8.06 -14.29 -9.55
N ARG A 25 -8.88 -14.80 -10.49
CA ARG A 25 -10.34 -14.71 -10.43
C ARG A 25 -10.90 -15.55 -9.27
N TYR A 26 -10.38 -16.76 -9.09
CA TYR A 26 -10.77 -17.62 -7.97
C TYR A 26 -10.40 -16.97 -6.62
N VAL A 27 -9.16 -16.46 -6.50
CA VAL A 27 -8.68 -15.82 -5.26
C VAL A 27 -9.53 -14.59 -4.90
N ALA A 28 -9.87 -13.76 -5.88
CA ALA A 28 -10.73 -12.58 -5.68
C ALA A 28 -12.11 -12.96 -5.12
N ASN A 29 -12.74 -13.98 -5.70
CA ASN A 29 -14.05 -14.46 -5.26
C ASN A 29 -13.99 -15.10 -3.87
N LYS A 30 -12.96 -15.90 -3.59
CA LYS A 30 -12.80 -16.61 -2.31
C LYS A 30 -12.62 -15.66 -1.13
N LEU A 31 -11.84 -14.59 -1.32
CA LEU A 31 -11.48 -13.64 -0.24
C LEU A 31 -12.37 -12.38 -0.22
N GLY A 32 -13.30 -12.26 -1.16
CA GLY A 32 -14.20 -11.11 -1.28
C GLY A 32 -13.48 -9.80 -1.60
N VAL A 33 -12.44 -9.85 -2.45
CA VAL A 33 -11.61 -8.69 -2.81
C VAL A 33 -11.70 -8.42 -4.30
N SER A 34 -11.49 -7.17 -4.72
CA SER A 34 -11.51 -6.86 -6.15
C SER A 34 -10.37 -7.55 -6.89
N LYS A 35 -10.62 -7.98 -8.12
CA LYS A 35 -9.59 -8.55 -9.02
C LYS A 35 -8.38 -7.62 -9.18
N THR A 36 -8.62 -6.31 -9.21
CA THR A 36 -7.56 -5.28 -9.26
C THR A 36 -6.65 -5.32 -8.03
N CYS A 37 -7.20 -5.57 -6.85
CA CYS A 37 -6.40 -5.72 -5.63
C CYS A 37 -5.47 -6.94 -5.72
N VAL A 38 -6.01 -8.08 -6.16
CA VAL A 38 -5.24 -9.32 -6.35
C VAL A 38 -4.13 -9.11 -7.39
N LEU A 39 -4.43 -8.43 -8.50
CA LEU A 39 -3.44 -8.08 -9.52
C LEU A 39 -2.31 -7.21 -8.96
N HIS A 40 -2.62 -6.19 -8.14
CA HIS A 40 -1.60 -5.36 -7.52
C HIS A 40 -0.71 -6.14 -6.53
N VAL A 41 -1.31 -7.06 -5.75
CA VAL A 41 -0.55 -7.94 -4.86
C VAL A 41 0.37 -8.87 -5.66
N ALA A 42 -0.13 -9.47 -6.75
CA ALA A 42 0.66 -10.31 -7.63
C ALA A 42 1.85 -9.56 -8.27
N LYS A 43 1.66 -8.29 -8.66
CA LYS A 43 2.77 -7.44 -9.15
C LYS A 43 3.83 -7.21 -8.07
N LYS A 44 3.40 -6.84 -6.85
CA LYS A 44 4.31 -6.65 -5.72
C LYS A 44 5.11 -7.92 -5.40
N LEU A 45 4.47 -9.08 -5.42
CA LEU A 45 5.15 -10.37 -5.26
C LEU A 45 6.22 -10.59 -6.33
N LYS A 46 5.88 -10.37 -7.60
CA LYS A 46 6.82 -10.50 -8.73
C LYS A 46 8.02 -9.57 -8.59
N GLU A 47 7.78 -8.34 -8.12
CA GLU A 47 8.81 -7.31 -7.91
C GLU A 47 9.54 -7.46 -6.56
N LYS A 48 9.20 -8.47 -5.74
CA LYS A 48 9.73 -8.68 -4.37
C LYS A 48 9.58 -7.45 -3.47
N LEU A 49 8.51 -6.67 -3.68
CA LEU A 49 8.21 -5.47 -2.91
C LEU A 49 7.40 -5.82 -1.65
N PRO A 50 7.50 -5.00 -0.58
CA PRO A 50 6.74 -5.21 0.63
C PRO A 50 5.23 -5.05 0.37
N LEU A 51 4.44 -5.95 0.97
CA LEU A 51 2.97 -5.92 0.94
C LEU A 51 2.38 -4.79 1.78
N SER A 52 3.19 -4.18 2.65
CA SER A 52 2.80 -3.02 3.46
C SER A 52 2.37 -1.85 2.57
N HIS A 53 1.63 -0.94 3.19
CA HIS A 53 1.19 0.29 2.52
C HIS A 53 2.35 1.29 2.54
N SER A 54 2.64 1.89 1.40
CA SER A 54 3.60 2.99 1.35
C SER A 54 3.04 4.20 2.10
N PRO A 55 3.87 4.92 2.88
CA PRO A 55 3.44 6.17 3.48
C PRO A 55 3.06 7.16 2.39
N GLY A 56 2.01 7.94 2.63
CA GLY A 56 1.66 9.05 1.75
C GLY A 56 2.72 10.15 1.86
N GLN A 57 2.88 10.94 0.80
CA GLN A 57 3.81 12.08 0.79
C GLN A 57 3.48 13.16 1.84
N GLY A 58 2.26 13.13 2.39
CA GLY A 58 1.76 14.14 3.30
C GLY A 58 1.45 15.46 2.58
N ARG A 59 0.87 16.40 3.33
CA ARG A 59 0.65 17.76 2.84
C ARG A 59 1.96 18.55 2.94
N ARG A 60 2.26 19.37 1.94
CA ARG A 60 3.37 20.31 2.01
C ARG A 60 3.20 21.23 3.22
N LYS A 61 4.29 21.44 3.97
CA LYS A 61 4.32 22.37 5.10
C LYS A 61 4.19 23.82 4.59
N ALA A 62 3.72 24.71 5.46
CA ALA A 62 3.57 26.14 5.15
C ALA A 62 4.92 26.85 5.05
N SER A 63 5.88 26.47 5.88
CA SER A 63 7.25 26.98 5.88
C SER A 63 8.20 26.03 5.15
N THR A 64 9.25 26.61 4.58
CA THR A 64 10.40 25.85 4.07
C THR A 64 11.42 25.63 5.19
N ALA A 65 12.35 24.69 4.96
CA ALA A 65 13.46 24.46 5.89
C ALA A 65 14.38 25.69 6.04
N THR A 66 14.36 26.63 5.09
CA THR A 66 15.10 27.89 5.22
C THR A 66 14.36 28.87 6.10
N ASP A 67 13.04 28.97 5.96
CA ASP A 67 12.21 29.83 6.81
C ASP A 67 12.30 29.37 8.28
N ASP A 68 12.20 28.07 8.54
CA ASP A 68 12.32 27.49 9.88
C ASP A 68 13.70 27.83 10.50
N ARG A 69 14.78 27.76 9.72
CA ARG A 69 16.13 28.14 10.17
C ARG A 69 16.26 29.64 10.46
N ASN A 70 15.62 30.49 9.66
CA ASN A 70 15.66 31.93 9.86
C ASN A 70 14.89 32.34 11.11
N LEU A 71 13.73 31.72 11.37
CA LEU A 71 12.95 31.94 12.59
C LEU A 71 13.75 31.56 13.86
N LEU A 72 14.45 30.43 13.84
CA LEU A 72 15.30 29.99 14.96
C LEU A 72 16.51 30.89 15.24
N ARG A 73 16.97 31.67 14.26
CA ARG A 73 18.10 32.61 14.42
C ARG A 73 17.67 33.98 14.96
N LEU A 74 16.38 34.30 14.88
CA LEU A 74 15.81 35.57 15.32
C LEU A 74 15.33 35.52 16.78
N CYS A 75 15.31 34.34 17.40
CA CYS A 75 15.04 34.10 18.82
C CYS A 75 16.35 33.81 19.56
#